data_AF-A0A944QWP4-F1
#
_entry.id   AF-A0A944QWP4-F1
#
_cell.length_a   1.000
_cell.length_b   1.000
_cell.length_c   1.000
_cell.angle_alpha   90.00
_cell.angle_beta   90.00
_cell.angle_gamma   90.00
#
_symmetry.space_group_name_H-M   'P 1'
#
loop_
_entity.id
_entity.type
_entity.pdbx_description
1 polymer ?
#
loop_
_entity_poly.entity_id
_entity_poly.type
_entity_poly.pdbx_seq_one_letter_code
_entity_poly.pdbx_strand_id
1 'polypeptide(L)'
;MIQRLTAVSSNDVKKIPLLRYLPKRVLEYVLSETHVEHQNAGVGIVANGEGTDRVYFLLQGEVELISADGTRRHLQSDQPISPLLAENSPNDAAINSLTAVDLLTLPRELYNAIKGLPPVANARSNQTIELNDAEGPEDSLYWEFYEAIKNDTLELPSMPDITLRIAKVINDSNTDSEEIARVVQADPTVAARIISVVNSAAYRGKQQIETLPDAVTRLGRSVTHNLVISFALGKLFNSRSKVLKRRMIDLWKHVSYVAPICHELAQVTPGLENDQALLCGLLHDIGALAILGAATSKPELAENPELLDRIIENLKGEVGAMVLRKWEFPDYFVQAALHAEDWMEDISHEADYVDLVVVAQLHAYVGTPKMHSLPRLDLVPAFHKLALGKLTPRHSIGIIDNAKDQIRELRELLAI
;
A
#
# COMPACT_ATOMS: atom_id res chain seq x y z
N MET A 1 37.65 -23.70 7.95
CA MET A 1 36.79 -24.89 7.99
C MET A 1 35.60 -24.59 7.09
N ILE A 2 35.30 -25.42 6.10
CA ILE A 2 34.34 -25.10 5.03
C ILE A 2 32.92 -25.18 5.61
N GLN A 3 32.30 -24.03 5.90
CA GLN A 3 30.86 -23.93 6.22
C GLN A 3 30.08 -24.47 5.03
N ARG A 4 29.31 -25.54 5.24
CA ARG A 4 28.45 -26.11 4.21
C ARG A 4 27.09 -25.45 4.33
N LEU A 5 26.87 -24.40 3.54
CA LEU A 5 25.57 -23.74 3.43
C LEU A 5 24.62 -24.67 2.68
N THR A 6 23.51 -25.03 3.30
CA THR A 6 22.45 -25.83 2.65
C THR A 6 21.17 -25.02 2.56
N ALA A 7 20.39 -25.27 1.50
CA ALA A 7 19.10 -24.61 1.28
C ALA A 7 18.11 -25.00 2.37
N VAL A 8 17.40 -24.00 2.91
CA VAL A 8 16.43 -24.18 4.01
C VAL A 8 15.15 -24.82 3.48
N SER A 9 14.61 -25.82 4.19
CA SER A 9 13.32 -26.42 3.84
C SER A 9 12.14 -25.62 4.41
N SER A 10 11.01 -25.57 3.70
CA SER A 10 9.78 -24.90 4.17
C SER A 10 9.28 -25.45 5.52
N ASN A 11 9.57 -26.73 5.80
CA ASN A 11 9.19 -27.37 7.07
C ASN A 11 10.01 -26.87 8.26
N ASP A 12 11.26 -26.47 8.06
CA ASP A 12 12.12 -25.98 9.14
C ASP A 12 11.74 -24.56 9.56
N VAL A 13 11.31 -23.73 8.61
CA VAL A 13 10.89 -22.35 8.89
C VAL A 13 9.55 -22.27 9.61
N LYS A 14 8.59 -23.15 9.29
CA LYS A 14 7.29 -23.20 10.00
C LYS A 14 7.40 -23.59 11.48
N LYS A 15 8.54 -24.17 11.88
CA LYS A 15 8.83 -24.45 13.30
C LYS A 15 9.17 -23.17 14.07
N ILE A 16 9.61 -22.11 13.40
CA ILE A 16 9.87 -20.80 14.00
C ILE A 16 8.53 -20.05 14.15
N PRO A 17 8.06 -19.77 15.38
CA PRO A 17 6.75 -19.17 15.60
C PRO A 17 6.54 -17.84 14.87
N LEU A 18 7.60 -17.01 14.81
CA LEU A 18 7.58 -15.69 14.18
C LEU A 18 7.36 -15.73 12.66
N LEU A 19 7.74 -16.84 12.01
CA LEU A 19 7.70 -16.97 10.54
C LEU A 19 6.48 -17.76 10.06
N ARG A 20 5.76 -18.41 10.99
CA ARG A 20 4.65 -19.33 10.70
C ARG A 20 3.48 -18.67 9.98
N TYR A 21 3.17 -17.43 10.32
CA TYR A 21 1.97 -16.71 9.87
C TYR A 21 2.25 -15.74 8.72
N LEU A 22 3.48 -15.72 8.20
CA LEU A 22 3.81 -14.86 7.07
C LEU A 22 3.10 -15.35 5.80
N PRO A 23 2.58 -14.44 4.95
CA PRO A 23 2.05 -14.79 3.65
C PRO A 23 3.06 -15.58 2.82
N LYS A 24 2.57 -16.50 1.99
CA LYS A 24 3.43 -17.47 1.27
C LYS A 24 4.58 -16.81 0.51
N ARG A 25 4.32 -15.71 -0.21
CA ARG A 25 5.34 -14.97 -0.97
C ARG A 25 6.38 -14.32 -0.09
N VAL A 26 5.96 -13.74 1.04
CA VAL A 26 6.86 -13.17 2.04
C VAL A 26 7.73 -14.27 2.64
N LEU A 27 7.15 -15.44 2.91
CA LEU A 27 7.88 -16.60 3.38
C LEU A 27 8.92 -17.09 2.36
N GLU A 28 8.59 -17.10 1.07
CA GLU A 28 9.54 -17.43 -0.02
C GLU A 28 10.73 -16.45 -0.08
N TYR A 29 10.47 -15.14 0.12
CA TYR A 29 11.53 -14.14 0.23
C TYR A 29 12.37 -14.33 1.50
N VAL A 30 11.75 -14.52 2.66
CA VAL A 30 12.49 -14.79 3.91
C VAL A 30 13.35 -16.04 3.74
N LEU A 31 12.83 -17.08 3.07
CA LEU A 31 13.57 -18.30 2.77
C LEU A 31 14.81 -18.03 1.92
N SER A 32 14.74 -17.16 0.91
CA SER A 32 15.91 -16.85 0.07
C SER A 32 17.03 -16.11 0.83
N GLU A 33 16.69 -15.42 1.93
CA GLU A 33 17.66 -14.72 2.79
C GLU A 33 18.19 -15.60 3.94
N THR A 34 17.56 -16.76 4.18
CA THR A 34 17.94 -17.72 5.22
C THR A 34 18.83 -18.84 4.71
N HIS A 35 19.75 -19.30 5.56
CA HIS A 35 20.63 -20.42 5.26
C HIS A 35 20.77 -21.32 6.48
N VAL A 36 21.02 -22.62 6.27
CA VAL A 36 21.42 -23.52 7.35
C VAL A 36 22.94 -23.64 7.38
N GLU A 37 23.51 -23.37 8.55
CA GLU A 37 24.92 -23.58 8.85
C GLU A 37 25.09 -24.83 9.71
N HIS A 38 25.90 -25.76 9.22
CA HIS A 38 26.32 -26.93 9.97
C HIS A 38 27.61 -26.65 10.74
N GLN A 39 27.61 -26.90 12.05
CA GLN A 39 28.77 -26.72 12.92
C GLN A 39 29.07 -28.00 13.68
N ASN A 40 30.37 -28.32 13.82
CA ASN A 40 30.82 -29.48 14.58
C ASN A 40 30.73 -29.21 16.09
N ALA A 41 30.80 -30.27 16.90
CA ALA A 41 30.84 -30.15 18.36
C ALA A 41 32.10 -29.40 18.84
N GLY A 42 31.95 -28.57 19.87
CA GLY A 42 33.05 -27.85 20.51
C GLY A 42 33.53 -26.61 19.75
N VAL A 43 32.73 -26.08 18.83
CA VAL A 43 33.04 -24.88 18.04
C VAL A 43 32.39 -23.65 18.66
N GLY A 44 33.16 -22.57 18.82
CA GLY A 44 32.61 -21.26 19.15
C GLY A 44 31.97 -20.64 17.91
N ILE A 45 30.66 -20.41 17.96
CA ILE A 45 29.86 -19.93 16.84
C ILE A 45 29.81 -18.39 16.85
N VAL A 46 29.63 -17.78 18.03
CA VAL A 46 29.63 -16.32 18.23
C VAL A 46 30.40 -16.01 19.50
N ALA A 47 31.31 -15.03 19.45
CA ALA A 47 32.03 -14.57 20.64
C ALA A 47 31.24 -13.52 21.44
N ASN A 48 31.52 -13.42 22.75
CA ASN A 48 30.92 -12.39 23.60
C ASN A 48 31.44 -10.99 23.19
N GLY A 49 30.55 -10.01 23.10
CA GLY A 49 30.89 -8.65 22.64
C GLY A 49 31.04 -8.54 21.13
N GLU A 50 30.89 -9.64 20.37
CA GLU A 50 30.87 -9.62 18.92
C GLU A 50 29.50 -9.13 18.43
N GLY A 51 29.51 -8.11 17.56
CA GLY A 51 28.31 -7.69 16.85
C GLY A 51 28.05 -8.65 15.71
N THR A 52 26.88 -9.30 15.71
CA THR A 52 26.45 -10.14 14.58
C THR A 52 25.36 -9.45 13.79
N ASP A 53 25.49 -9.49 12.47
CA ASP A 53 24.47 -9.05 11.52
C ASP A 53 23.39 -10.11 11.27
N ARG A 54 23.54 -11.31 11.87
CA ARG A 54 22.60 -12.43 11.78
C ARG A 54 22.09 -12.86 13.15
N VAL A 55 20.88 -13.43 13.15
CA VAL A 55 20.20 -14.08 14.27
C VAL A 55 20.17 -15.58 13.99
N TYR A 56 20.51 -16.37 15.01
CA TYR A 56 20.65 -17.82 14.93
C TYR A 56 19.46 -18.52 15.60
N PHE A 57 18.98 -19.58 14.97
CA PHE A 57 17.95 -20.48 15.50
C PHE A 57 18.49 -21.91 15.48
N LEU A 58 18.39 -22.60 16.62
CA LEU A 58 18.81 -24.00 16.73
C LEU A 58 17.75 -24.91 16.12
N LEU A 59 18.09 -25.59 15.01
CA LEU A 59 17.22 -26.59 14.37
C LEU A 59 17.47 -28.00 14.92
N GLN A 60 18.75 -28.33 15.17
CA GLN A 60 19.17 -29.63 15.66
C GLN A 60 20.42 -29.50 16.53
N GLY A 61 20.49 -30.32 17.59
CA GLY A 61 21.65 -30.45 18.46
C GLY A 61 21.54 -29.62 19.73
N GLU A 62 22.69 -29.26 20.30
CA GLU A 62 22.81 -28.66 21.64
C GLU A 62 23.85 -27.53 21.63
N VAL A 63 23.48 -26.40 22.25
CA VAL A 63 24.36 -25.22 22.38
C VAL A 63 24.39 -24.70 23.81
N GLU A 64 25.52 -24.14 24.20
CA GLU A 64 25.69 -23.41 25.45
C GLU A 64 25.83 -21.91 25.14
N LEU A 65 25.02 -21.09 25.80
CA LEU A 65 25.13 -19.64 25.83
C LEU A 65 25.89 -19.22 27.08
N ILE A 66 26.97 -18.44 26.93
CA ILE A 66 27.79 -17.96 28.05
C ILE A 66 27.74 -16.43 28.10
N SER A 67 27.00 -15.88 29.05
CA SER A 67 26.86 -14.44 29.28
C SER A 67 28.14 -13.81 29.84
N ALA A 68 28.27 -12.48 29.75
CA ALA A 68 29.45 -11.75 30.22
C ALA A 68 29.71 -11.88 31.74
N ASP A 69 28.67 -12.15 32.52
CA ASP A 69 28.72 -12.43 33.96
C ASP A 69 29.14 -13.88 34.29
N GLY A 70 29.37 -14.70 33.26
CA GLY A 70 29.72 -16.13 33.40
C GLY A 70 28.51 -17.06 33.54
N THR A 71 27.27 -16.54 33.49
CA THR A 71 26.06 -17.35 33.50
C THR A 71 26.00 -18.22 32.24
N ARG A 72 25.76 -19.53 32.43
CA ARG A 72 25.66 -20.50 31.34
C ARG A 72 24.24 -21.00 31.17
N ARG A 73 23.71 -20.97 29.95
CA ARG A 73 22.40 -21.52 29.59
C ARG A 73 22.57 -22.59 28.53
N HIS A 74 22.09 -23.79 28.81
CA HIS A 74 22.09 -24.90 27.88
C HIS A 74 20.75 -24.94 27.13
N LEU A 75 20.80 -24.96 25.80
CA LEU A 75 19.64 -25.05 24.92
C LEU A 75 19.73 -26.29 24.02
N GLN A 76 18.60 -26.99 23.91
CA GLN A 76 18.45 -28.22 23.13
C GLN A 76 17.36 -28.02 22.07
N SER A 77 17.48 -28.70 20.93
CA SER A 77 16.57 -28.56 19.78
C SER A 77 15.15 -29.10 20.00
N ASP A 78 14.86 -29.76 21.12
CA ASP A 78 13.53 -30.25 21.50
C ASP A 78 12.64 -29.16 22.13
N GLN A 79 13.22 -27.99 22.43
CA GLN A 79 12.51 -26.81 22.92
C GLN A 79 11.90 -25.99 21.76
N PRO A 80 10.89 -25.14 22.04
CA PRO A 80 10.33 -24.24 21.03
C PRO A 80 11.43 -23.39 20.38
N ILE A 81 11.52 -23.43 19.05
CA ILE A 81 12.57 -22.75 18.30
C ILE A 81 12.46 -21.24 18.56
N SER A 82 13.47 -20.73 19.26
CA SER A 82 13.59 -19.35 19.69
C SER A 82 14.95 -18.82 19.24
N PRO A 83 15.09 -17.51 19.05
CA PRO A 83 16.37 -16.93 18.66
C PRO A 83 17.40 -17.11 19.80
N LEU A 84 18.62 -17.53 19.44
CA LEU A 84 19.70 -17.72 20.40
C LEU A 84 20.27 -16.38 20.89
N LEU A 85 20.36 -15.39 19.99
CA LEU A 85 20.86 -14.03 20.25
C LEU A 85 20.10 -13.02 19.38
N ALA A 86 18.97 -12.51 19.89
CA ALA A 86 18.10 -11.59 19.16
C ALA A 86 18.09 -10.14 19.67
N GLU A 87 18.38 -9.91 20.96
CA GLU A 87 17.99 -8.65 21.61
C GLU A 87 19.11 -7.62 21.72
N ASN A 88 20.38 -8.06 21.79
CA ASN A 88 21.51 -7.17 22.07
C ASN A 88 22.54 -7.16 20.92
N SER A 89 23.03 -5.96 20.58
CA SER A 89 24.16 -5.74 19.68
C SER A 89 25.07 -4.65 20.27
N PRO A 90 26.33 -4.95 20.64
CA PRO A 90 26.99 -6.26 20.57
C PRO A 90 26.31 -7.31 21.46
N ASN A 91 26.51 -8.59 21.13
CA ASN A 91 25.90 -9.69 21.86
C ASN A 91 26.46 -9.77 23.30
N ASP A 92 25.58 -10.03 24.27
CA ASP A 92 25.90 -10.14 25.70
C ASP A 92 26.28 -11.57 26.13
N ALA A 93 26.19 -12.53 25.21
CA ALA A 93 26.59 -13.91 25.41
C ALA A 93 27.30 -14.50 24.19
N ALA A 94 28.22 -15.44 24.44
CA ALA A 94 28.84 -16.28 23.42
C ALA A 94 27.99 -17.53 23.15
N ILE A 95 27.99 -18.04 21.92
CA ILE A 95 27.35 -19.31 21.55
C ILE A 95 28.42 -20.35 21.27
N ASN A 96 28.40 -21.48 21.98
CA ASN A 96 29.27 -22.63 21.74
C ASN A 96 28.43 -23.88 21.43
N SER A 97 28.84 -24.65 20.43
CA SER A 97 28.21 -25.95 20.16
C SER A 97 28.71 -27.02 21.13
N LEU A 98 27.78 -27.75 21.75
CA LEU A 98 28.12 -28.90 22.60
C LEU A 98 28.09 -30.21 21.81
N THR A 99 27.20 -30.29 20.82
CA THR A 99 27.10 -31.38 19.85
C THR A 99 27.28 -30.85 18.42
N ALA A 100 27.18 -31.71 17.40
CA ALA A 100 27.02 -31.21 16.05
C ALA A 100 25.66 -30.54 15.92
N VAL A 101 25.63 -29.31 15.40
CA VAL A 101 24.42 -28.47 15.35
C VAL A 101 24.12 -27.99 13.94
N ASP A 102 22.82 -27.88 13.65
CA ASP A 102 22.31 -27.18 12.48
C ASP A 102 21.63 -25.89 12.93
N LEU A 103 22.16 -24.76 12.43
CA LEU A 103 21.70 -23.43 12.79
C LEU A 103 21.08 -22.76 11.58
N LEU A 104 19.81 -22.37 11.69
CA LEU A 104 19.20 -21.49 10.72
C LEU A 104 19.61 -20.05 11.02
N THR A 105 20.12 -19.35 10.02
CA THR A 105 20.58 -17.97 10.16
C THR A 105 19.69 -17.03 9.36
N LEU A 106 19.24 -15.94 10.00
CA LEU A 106 18.39 -14.90 9.41
C LEU A 106 19.08 -13.54 9.58
N PRO A 107 19.13 -12.67 8.56
CA PRO A 107 19.64 -11.31 8.73
C PRO A 107 18.93 -10.58 9.88
N ARG A 108 19.68 -9.93 10.77
CA ARG A 108 19.17 -9.27 11.97
C ARG A 108 18.20 -8.15 11.66
N GLU A 109 18.45 -7.41 10.59
CA GLU A 109 17.53 -6.37 10.10
C GLU A 109 16.17 -6.96 9.69
N LEU A 110 16.18 -8.12 9.02
CA LEU A 110 14.98 -8.82 8.59
C LEU A 110 14.23 -9.42 9.79
N TYR A 111 14.96 -10.03 10.73
CA TYR A 111 14.39 -10.52 11.99
C TYR A 111 13.67 -9.41 12.78
N ASN A 112 14.35 -8.28 13.00
CA ASN A 112 13.78 -7.15 13.74
C ASN A 112 12.55 -6.57 13.05
N ALA A 113 12.56 -6.51 11.72
CA ALA A 113 11.42 -6.07 10.95
C ALA A 113 10.21 -7.00 11.09
N ILE A 114 10.42 -8.31 11.01
CA ILE A 114 9.34 -9.29 11.18
C ILE A 114 8.80 -9.24 12.61
N LYS A 115 9.67 -9.08 13.61
CA LYS A 115 9.27 -8.90 15.02
C LYS A 115 8.45 -7.63 15.23
N GLY A 116 8.73 -6.58 14.46
CA GLY A 116 8.01 -5.30 14.49
C GLY A 116 6.76 -5.26 13.64
N LEU A 117 6.44 -6.33 12.88
CA LEU A 117 5.16 -6.39 12.17
C LEU A 117 4.02 -6.29 13.18
N PRO A 118 2.95 -5.55 12.88
CA PRO A 118 1.74 -5.64 13.68
C PRO A 118 1.35 -7.13 13.78
N PRO A 119 0.84 -7.60 14.94
CA PRO A 119 0.34 -8.96 15.04
C PRO A 119 -0.56 -9.17 13.83
N VAL A 120 -0.31 -10.24 13.07
CA VAL A 120 -1.18 -10.64 11.96
C VAL A 120 -2.55 -10.75 12.60
N ALA A 121 -3.35 -9.70 12.47
CA ALA A 121 -4.75 -9.75 12.82
C ALA A 121 -5.20 -10.97 12.04
N ASN A 122 -5.75 -11.97 12.74
CA ASN A 122 -6.51 -13.01 12.09
C ASN A 122 -7.24 -12.32 10.94
N ALA A 123 -6.98 -12.80 9.71
CA ALA A 123 -7.61 -12.38 8.47
C ALA A 123 -8.87 -11.60 8.80
N ARG A 124 -9.02 -10.33 8.39
CA ARG A 124 -10.30 -9.61 8.55
C ARG A 124 -11.39 -10.56 8.08
N SER A 125 -12.00 -11.26 9.03
CA SER A 125 -12.50 -12.61 8.77
C SER A 125 -13.91 -12.44 8.32
N ASN A 126 -14.15 -11.93 7.11
CA ASN A 126 -15.48 -11.46 6.75
C ASN A 126 -16.12 -10.65 7.89
N GLN A 127 -15.32 -9.84 8.60
CA GLN A 127 -15.87 -8.89 9.55
C GLN A 127 -16.49 -7.76 8.71
N THR A 128 -17.63 -8.07 8.08
CA THR A 128 -18.86 -7.36 8.42
C THR A 128 -18.71 -7.10 9.90
N ILE A 129 -18.39 -5.85 10.27
CA ILE A 129 -18.32 -5.39 11.66
C ILE A 129 -19.36 -6.21 12.42
N GLU A 130 -18.95 -7.09 13.33
CA GLU A 130 -19.92 -7.74 14.21
C GLU A 130 -20.51 -6.58 14.98
N LEU A 131 -21.69 -6.15 14.52
CA LEU A 131 -22.48 -5.05 15.02
C LEU A 131 -22.90 -5.39 16.44
N ASN A 132 -21.96 -5.30 17.37
CA ASN A 132 -22.22 -5.35 18.78
C ASN A 132 -22.83 -3.99 19.14
N ASP A 133 -24.13 -4.02 19.41
CA ASP A 133 -24.91 -3.01 20.14
C ASP A 133 -24.37 -1.56 20.03
N ALA A 134 -24.87 -0.86 19.00
CA ALA A 134 -24.52 0.50 18.61
C ALA A 134 -24.45 1.52 19.78
N GLU A 135 -23.23 1.97 20.14
CA GLU A 135 -23.03 3.15 21.00
C GLU A 135 -21.82 4.03 20.60
N GLY A 136 -21.07 3.70 19.55
CA GLY A 136 -19.87 4.46 19.12
C GLY A 136 -20.12 5.54 18.06
N PRO A 137 -19.34 6.66 18.06
CA PRO A 137 -19.41 7.68 17.01
C PRO A 137 -19.00 7.15 15.61
N GLU A 138 -18.18 6.10 15.57
CA GLU A 138 -17.80 5.39 14.33
C GLU A 138 -19.01 4.66 13.73
N ASP A 139 -19.72 3.85 14.52
CA ASP A 139 -20.91 3.13 14.07
C ASP A 139 -22.02 4.08 13.61
N SER A 140 -22.25 5.16 14.35
CA SER A 140 -23.23 6.19 13.97
C SER A 140 -22.89 6.78 12.60
N LEU A 141 -21.64 7.18 12.38
CA LEU A 141 -21.23 7.77 11.12
C LEU A 141 -21.30 6.75 9.96
N TYR A 142 -20.90 5.50 10.21
CA TYR A 142 -21.04 4.42 9.24
C TYR A 142 -22.49 4.22 8.79
N TRP A 143 -23.41 4.07 9.75
CA TRP A 143 -24.83 3.90 9.47
C TRP A 143 -25.44 5.10 8.78
N GLU A 144 -25.00 6.32 9.12
CA GLU A 144 -25.40 7.52 8.39
C GLU A 144 -24.95 7.48 6.93
N PHE A 145 -23.70 7.10 6.64
CA PHE A 145 -23.24 6.91 5.25
C PHE A 145 -24.07 5.82 4.55
N TYR A 146 -24.28 4.68 5.19
CA TYR A 146 -25.05 3.58 4.65
C TYR A 146 -26.50 3.98 4.32
N GLU A 147 -27.21 4.58 5.28
CA GLU A 147 -28.58 5.06 5.10
C GLU A 147 -28.66 6.20 4.10
N ALA A 148 -27.69 7.12 4.08
CA ALA A 148 -27.68 8.20 3.10
C ALA A 148 -27.45 7.68 1.67
N ILE A 149 -26.64 6.64 1.49
CA ILE A 149 -26.43 5.99 0.18
C ILE A 149 -27.67 5.21 -0.25
N LYS A 150 -28.26 4.46 0.68
CA LYS A 150 -29.50 3.69 0.48
C LYS A 150 -30.69 4.58 0.12
N ASN A 151 -30.80 5.74 0.75
CA ASN A 151 -31.90 6.69 0.54
C ASN A 151 -31.59 7.74 -0.54
N ASP A 152 -30.42 7.66 -1.19
CA ASP A 152 -29.94 8.62 -2.20
C ASP A 152 -29.86 10.07 -1.70
N THR A 153 -29.60 10.24 -0.40
CA THR A 153 -29.48 11.54 0.28
C THR A 153 -28.05 11.89 0.63
N LEU A 154 -27.06 11.12 0.19
CA LEU A 154 -25.66 11.35 0.55
C LEU A 154 -25.16 12.66 -0.06
N GLU A 155 -25.03 13.68 0.79
CA GLU A 155 -24.36 14.94 0.47
C GLU A 155 -22.83 14.74 0.43
N LEU A 156 -22.36 13.98 -0.56
CA LEU A 156 -20.97 14.09 -0.99
C LEU A 156 -20.74 15.52 -1.50
N PRO A 157 -19.50 16.05 -1.46
CA PRO A 157 -19.18 17.18 -2.33
C PRO A 157 -19.59 16.75 -3.74
N SER A 158 -20.57 17.46 -4.30
CA SER A 158 -21.27 16.99 -5.50
C SER A 158 -20.23 16.86 -6.60
N MET A 159 -20.04 15.65 -7.12
CA MET A 159 -19.28 15.46 -8.35
C MET A 159 -19.86 16.44 -9.36
N PRO A 160 -19.04 17.34 -9.95
CA PRO A 160 -19.55 18.30 -10.91
C PRO A 160 -20.39 17.56 -11.96
N ASP A 161 -21.61 18.03 -12.26
CA ASP A 161 -22.55 17.36 -13.17
C ASP A 161 -21.91 16.91 -14.49
N ILE A 162 -20.90 17.66 -14.92
CA ILE A 162 -20.07 17.36 -16.09
C ILE A 162 -19.35 16.02 -15.99
N THR A 163 -18.88 15.61 -14.82
CA THR A 163 -18.16 14.35 -14.59
C THR A 163 -19.06 13.14 -14.73
N LEU A 164 -20.28 13.21 -14.16
CA LEU A 164 -21.28 12.15 -14.30
C LEU A 164 -21.79 12.05 -15.74
N ARG A 165 -21.95 13.20 -16.43
CA ARG A 165 -22.31 13.22 -17.86
C ARG A 165 -21.19 12.66 -18.73
N ILE A 166 -19.93 12.97 -18.43
CA ILE A 166 -18.77 12.44 -19.17
C ILE A 166 -18.60 10.95 -18.90
N ALA A 167 -18.76 10.49 -17.65
CA ALA A 167 -18.72 9.06 -17.32
C ALA A 167 -19.77 8.27 -18.10
N LYS A 168 -21.02 8.76 -18.16
CA LYS A 168 -22.08 8.14 -18.96
C LYS A 168 -21.76 8.10 -20.46
N VAL A 169 -21.23 9.18 -21.01
CA VAL A 169 -20.94 9.30 -22.45
C VAL A 169 -19.70 8.50 -22.86
N ILE A 170 -18.71 8.35 -21.99
CA ILE A 170 -17.53 7.54 -22.31
C ILE A 170 -17.77 6.04 -22.11
N ASN A 171 -18.62 5.65 -21.14
CA ASN A 171 -19.00 4.26 -20.95
C ASN A 171 -19.96 3.72 -22.03
N ASP A 172 -20.57 4.57 -22.86
CA ASP A 172 -21.33 4.14 -24.03
C ASP A 172 -20.38 3.78 -25.20
N SER A 173 -20.31 2.50 -25.54
CA SER A 173 -19.50 1.96 -26.64
C SER A 173 -19.83 2.52 -28.03
N ASN A 174 -21.00 3.16 -28.21
CA ASN A 174 -21.43 3.73 -29.49
C ASN A 174 -21.03 5.19 -29.69
N THR A 175 -20.52 5.85 -28.65
CA THR A 175 -20.15 7.26 -28.74
C THR A 175 -18.88 7.43 -29.59
N ASP A 176 -18.76 8.54 -30.31
CA ASP A 176 -17.54 8.88 -31.05
C ASP A 176 -16.65 9.91 -30.30
N SER A 177 -15.45 10.17 -30.81
CA SER A 177 -14.53 11.15 -30.21
C SER A 177 -15.10 12.57 -30.23
N GLU A 178 -15.99 12.91 -31.17
CA GLU A 178 -16.62 14.24 -31.22
C GLU A 178 -17.63 14.41 -30.10
N GLU A 179 -18.44 13.39 -29.82
CA GLU A 179 -19.42 13.43 -28.73
C GLU A 179 -18.73 13.56 -27.38
N ILE A 180 -17.65 12.80 -27.12
CA ILE A 180 -16.85 12.98 -25.90
C ILE A 180 -16.29 14.40 -25.85
N ALA A 181 -15.69 14.88 -26.94
CA ALA A 181 -15.14 16.23 -27.00
C ALA A 181 -16.20 17.30 -26.71
N ARG A 182 -17.43 17.15 -27.20
CA ARG A 182 -18.55 18.09 -26.92
C ARG A 182 -18.90 18.13 -25.44
N VAL A 183 -18.91 16.99 -24.75
CA VAL A 183 -19.20 16.99 -23.31
C VAL A 183 -18.05 17.60 -22.52
N VAL A 184 -16.80 17.31 -22.88
CA VAL A 184 -15.62 17.92 -22.27
C VAL A 184 -15.58 19.44 -22.50
N GLN A 185 -15.95 19.92 -23.69
CA GLN A 185 -15.98 21.35 -24.03
C GLN A 185 -16.89 22.19 -23.12
N ALA A 186 -17.87 21.57 -22.45
CA ALA A 186 -18.72 22.28 -21.51
C ALA A 186 -17.96 22.73 -20.23
N ASP A 187 -16.74 22.23 -19.99
CA ASP A 187 -15.82 22.76 -18.96
C ASP A 187 -14.49 23.20 -19.61
N PRO A 188 -14.31 24.52 -19.88
CA PRO A 188 -13.10 25.05 -20.51
C PRO A 188 -11.80 24.75 -19.74
N THR A 189 -11.87 24.60 -18.41
CA THR A 189 -10.70 24.28 -17.59
C THR A 189 -10.28 22.83 -17.80
N VAL A 190 -11.24 21.90 -17.81
CA VAL A 190 -10.99 20.48 -18.12
C VAL A 190 -10.49 20.34 -19.55
N ALA A 191 -11.11 21.03 -20.51
CA ALA A 191 -10.70 21.06 -21.91
C ALA A 191 -9.23 21.49 -22.08
N ALA A 192 -8.84 22.62 -21.48
CA ALA A 192 -7.47 23.12 -21.56
C ALA A 192 -6.47 22.14 -20.93
N ARG A 193 -6.83 21.50 -19.81
CA ARG A 193 -5.97 20.50 -19.15
C ARG A 193 -5.80 19.24 -20.00
N ILE A 194 -6.85 18.75 -20.68
CA ILE A 194 -6.72 17.62 -21.63
C ILE A 194 -5.77 17.97 -22.78
N ILE A 195 -5.88 19.17 -23.36
CA ILE A 195 -4.96 19.64 -24.41
C ILE A 195 -3.51 19.72 -23.88
N SER A 196 -3.33 20.15 -22.62
CA SER A 196 -2.01 20.17 -21.99
C SER A 196 -1.44 18.75 -21.83
N VAL A 197 -2.24 17.79 -21.39
CA VAL A 197 -1.81 16.39 -21.17
C VAL A 197 -1.46 15.70 -22.48
N VAL A 198 -2.29 15.81 -23.53
CA VAL A 198 -2.01 15.12 -24.80
C VAL A 198 -0.72 15.63 -25.48
N ASN A 199 -0.26 16.82 -25.11
CA ASN A 199 0.98 17.42 -25.60
C ASN A 199 2.16 17.25 -24.62
N SER A 200 1.97 16.59 -23.47
CA SER A 200 3.04 16.32 -22.50
C SER A 200 4.03 15.28 -23.02
N ALA A 201 5.19 15.14 -22.35
CA ALA A 201 6.22 14.19 -22.77
C ALA A 201 5.71 12.74 -22.86
N ALA A 202 4.73 12.39 -22.04
CA ALA A 202 4.13 11.05 -21.99
C ALA A 202 3.28 10.72 -23.24
N TYR A 203 2.55 11.71 -23.78
CA TYR A 203 1.56 11.49 -24.84
C TYR A 203 1.84 12.20 -26.16
N ARG A 204 2.87 13.07 -26.21
CA ARG A 204 3.16 13.87 -27.40
C ARG A 204 3.51 13.02 -28.62
N GLY A 205 2.90 13.39 -29.74
CA GLY A 205 3.29 12.88 -31.06
C GLY A 205 4.30 13.76 -31.78
N LYS A 206 4.49 13.50 -33.07
CA LYS A 206 5.31 14.35 -33.96
C LYS A 206 4.72 15.75 -34.16
N GLN A 207 3.40 15.88 -34.06
CA GLN A 207 2.65 17.13 -34.22
C GLN A 207 1.91 17.46 -32.93
N GLN A 208 1.89 18.76 -32.61
CA GLN A 208 1.13 19.34 -31.52
C GLN A 208 -0.37 19.22 -31.81
N ILE A 209 -1.14 18.86 -30.79
CA ILE A 209 -2.60 18.77 -30.85
C ILE A 209 -3.22 20.07 -30.34
N GLU A 210 -4.14 20.64 -31.10
CA GLU A 210 -4.80 21.91 -30.79
C GLU A 210 -6.32 21.76 -30.60
N THR A 211 -6.91 20.64 -31.00
CA THR A 211 -8.36 20.39 -30.92
C THR A 211 -8.68 19.24 -29.97
N LEU A 212 -9.84 19.33 -29.29
CA LEU A 212 -10.28 18.26 -28.39
C LEU A 212 -10.62 16.95 -29.11
N PRO A 213 -11.32 16.92 -30.25
CA PRO A 213 -11.55 15.67 -30.98
C PRO A 213 -10.25 14.94 -31.35
N ASP A 214 -9.22 15.67 -31.77
CA ASP A 214 -7.89 15.11 -32.04
C ASP A 214 -7.21 14.62 -30.75
N ALA A 215 -7.41 15.33 -29.64
CA ALA A 215 -6.90 14.92 -28.34
C ALA A 215 -7.54 13.62 -27.87
N VAL A 216 -8.88 13.51 -27.93
CA VAL A 216 -9.62 12.29 -27.60
C VAL A 216 -9.22 11.13 -28.52
N THR A 217 -9.01 11.40 -29.80
CA THR A 217 -8.56 10.38 -30.76
C THR A 217 -7.14 9.88 -30.46
N ARG A 218 -6.23 10.78 -30.08
CA ARG A 218 -4.84 10.41 -29.73
C ARG A 218 -4.74 9.70 -28.39
N LEU A 219 -5.41 10.21 -27.37
CA LEU A 219 -5.42 9.62 -26.03
C LEU A 219 -6.25 8.33 -26.00
N GLY A 220 -7.31 8.27 -26.80
CA GLY A 220 -8.34 7.25 -26.70
C GLY A 220 -9.40 7.59 -25.65
N ARG A 221 -10.50 6.85 -25.70
CA ARG A 221 -11.70 7.05 -24.86
C ARG A 221 -11.39 6.84 -23.37
N SER A 222 -10.78 5.70 -23.02
CA SER A 222 -10.48 5.32 -21.62
C SER A 222 -9.58 6.36 -20.92
N VAL A 223 -8.49 6.77 -21.59
CA VAL A 223 -7.55 7.76 -21.04
C VAL A 223 -8.22 9.11 -20.84
N THR A 224 -8.99 9.57 -21.83
CA THR A 224 -9.75 10.83 -21.75
C THR A 224 -10.72 10.80 -20.56
N HIS A 225 -11.42 9.69 -20.36
CA HIS A 225 -12.34 9.52 -19.23
C HIS A 225 -11.64 9.66 -17.89
N ASN A 226 -10.54 8.94 -17.72
CA ASN A 226 -9.81 8.95 -16.46
C ASN A 226 -9.23 10.33 -16.14
N LEU A 227 -8.76 11.06 -17.15
CA LEU A 227 -8.29 12.45 -16.99
C LEU A 227 -9.41 13.41 -16.59
N VAL A 228 -10.59 13.31 -17.23
CA VAL A 228 -11.74 14.13 -16.85
C VAL A 228 -12.11 13.90 -15.39
N ILE A 229 -12.21 12.64 -14.97
CA ILE A 229 -12.52 12.29 -13.58
C ILE A 229 -11.46 12.88 -12.66
N SER A 230 -10.19 12.72 -12.99
CA SER A 230 -9.06 13.25 -12.22
C SER A 230 -9.16 14.77 -12.02
N PHE A 231 -9.51 15.53 -13.07
CA PHE A 231 -9.67 16.99 -12.99
C PHE A 231 -10.92 17.40 -12.21
N ALA A 232 -12.00 16.64 -12.31
CA ALA A 232 -13.21 16.88 -11.53
C ALA A 232 -12.98 16.63 -10.03
N LEU A 233 -12.27 15.56 -9.68
CA LEU A 233 -11.93 15.22 -8.31
C LEU A 233 -11.19 16.37 -7.61
N GLY A 234 -10.24 17.02 -8.28
CA GLY A 234 -9.52 18.17 -7.70
C GLY A 234 -10.43 19.29 -7.21
N LYS A 235 -11.61 19.48 -7.83
CA LYS A 235 -12.59 20.49 -7.38
C LYS A 235 -13.29 20.10 -6.07
N LEU A 236 -13.33 18.81 -5.73
CA LEU A 236 -13.94 18.30 -4.50
C LEU A 236 -13.06 18.55 -3.27
N PHE A 237 -11.74 18.69 -3.45
CA PHE A 237 -10.78 18.89 -2.36
C PHE A 237 -10.74 20.36 -1.86
N ASN A 238 -11.90 20.99 -1.70
CA ASN A 238 -12.00 22.37 -1.24
C ASN A 238 -13.05 22.49 -0.13
N SER A 239 -12.66 23.03 1.03
CA SER A 239 -13.56 23.32 2.15
C SER A 239 -13.47 24.79 2.57
N ARG A 240 -14.62 25.32 2.99
CA ARG A 240 -14.75 26.65 3.60
C ARG A 240 -14.27 26.66 5.05
N SER A 241 -14.24 25.51 5.72
CA SER A 241 -13.72 25.38 7.09
C SER A 241 -12.20 25.48 7.08
N LYS A 242 -11.62 26.47 7.77
CA LYS A 242 -10.16 26.62 7.88
C LYS A 242 -9.49 25.40 8.53
N VAL A 243 -10.17 24.75 9.47
CA VAL A 243 -9.69 23.57 10.20
C VAL A 243 -9.59 22.37 9.25
N LEU A 244 -10.64 22.12 8.46
CA LEU A 244 -10.69 20.98 7.54
C LEU A 244 -9.93 21.21 6.23
N LYS A 245 -9.78 22.47 5.80
CA LYS A 245 -9.07 22.84 4.58
C LYS A 245 -7.64 22.30 4.55
N ARG A 246 -6.92 22.32 5.68
CA ARG A 246 -5.56 21.77 5.74
C ARG A 246 -5.55 20.26 5.50
N ARG A 247 -6.47 19.52 6.14
CA ARG A 247 -6.63 18.07 5.98
C ARG A 247 -6.95 17.69 4.54
N MET A 248 -7.84 18.43 3.87
CA MET A 248 -8.15 18.21 2.45
C MET A 248 -6.95 18.48 1.53
N ILE A 249 -6.17 19.54 1.80
CA ILE A 249 -4.93 19.83 1.05
C ILE A 249 -3.91 18.70 1.23
N ASP A 250 -3.75 18.20 2.46
CA ASP A 250 -2.79 17.13 2.73
C ASP A 250 -3.27 15.80 2.11
N LEU A 251 -4.57 15.51 2.13
CA LEU A 251 -5.17 14.37 1.41
C LEU A 251 -4.95 14.47 -0.10
N TRP A 252 -5.17 15.65 -0.69
CA TRP A 252 -4.92 15.87 -2.12
C TRP A 252 -3.45 15.65 -2.49
N LYS A 253 -2.53 16.17 -1.67
CA LYS A 253 -1.09 15.97 -1.86
C LYS A 253 -0.68 14.50 -1.80
N HIS A 254 -1.32 13.72 -0.93
CA HIS A 254 -1.11 12.29 -0.77
C HIS A 254 -1.59 11.54 -2.02
N VAL A 255 -2.86 11.65 -2.39
CA VAL A 255 -3.41 10.93 -3.56
C VAL A 255 -2.73 11.36 -4.87
N SER A 256 -2.37 12.64 -5.02
CA SER A 256 -1.61 13.16 -6.18
C SER A 256 -0.15 12.70 -6.21
N TYR A 257 0.38 12.14 -5.11
CA TYR A 257 1.69 11.50 -5.07
C TYR A 257 1.60 10.00 -5.37
N VAL A 258 0.58 9.33 -4.82
CA VAL A 258 0.33 7.89 -5.01
C VAL A 258 -0.02 7.59 -6.47
N ALA A 259 -0.88 8.39 -7.09
CA ALA A 259 -1.41 8.12 -8.43
C ALA A 259 -0.34 7.91 -9.52
N PRO A 260 0.63 8.81 -9.74
CA PRO A 260 1.69 8.59 -10.73
C PRO A 260 2.54 7.36 -10.44
N ILE A 261 2.75 7.01 -9.17
CA ILE A 261 3.50 5.82 -8.79
C ILE A 261 2.71 4.58 -9.23
N CYS A 262 1.39 4.54 -9.03
CA CYS A 262 0.55 3.46 -9.55
C CYS A 262 0.65 3.34 -11.08
N HIS A 263 0.64 4.46 -11.80
CA HIS A 263 0.80 4.49 -13.26
C HIS A 263 2.12 3.84 -13.71
N GLU A 264 3.24 4.22 -13.09
CA GLU A 264 4.56 3.68 -13.44
C GLU A 264 4.74 2.22 -13.00
N LEU A 265 4.16 1.82 -11.86
CA LEU A 265 4.15 0.42 -11.43
C LEU A 265 3.33 -0.46 -12.39
N ALA A 266 2.22 0.05 -12.94
CA ALA A 266 1.44 -0.64 -13.96
C ALA A 266 2.24 -0.83 -15.26
N GLN A 267 3.06 0.16 -15.66
CA GLN A 267 3.89 0.06 -16.87
C GLN A 267 4.83 -1.15 -16.86
N VAL A 268 5.33 -1.52 -15.69
CA VAL A 268 6.23 -2.68 -15.51
C VAL A 268 5.50 -3.95 -15.08
N THR A 269 4.18 -3.89 -14.87
CA THR A 269 3.37 -5.01 -14.37
C THR A 269 2.35 -5.43 -15.45
N PRO A 270 2.56 -6.57 -16.13
CA PRO A 270 1.67 -7.01 -17.20
C PRO A 270 0.22 -7.21 -16.73
N GLY A 271 -0.72 -6.93 -17.63
CA GLY A 271 -2.16 -7.16 -17.38
C GLY A 271 -2.91 -5.99 -16.76
N LEU A 272 -2.22 -4.90 -16.41
CA LEU A 272 -2.81 -3.70 -15.82
C LEU A 272 -2.66 -2.51 -16.76
N GLU A 273 -3.75 -1.78 -17.00
CA GLU A 273 -3.75 -0.52 -17.75
C GLU A 273 -3.25 0.65 -16.90
N ASN A 274 -2.26 1.39 -17.41
CA ASN A 274 -1.60 2.48 -16.69
C ASN A 274 -2.56 3.59 -16.25
N ASP A 275 -3.48 4.01 -17.12
CA ASP A 275 -4.43 5.09 -16.81
C ASP A 275 -5.48 4.68 -15.78
N GLN A 276 -5.84 3.39 -15.77
CA GLN A 276 -6.71 2.86 -14.71
C GLN A 276 -5.96 2.82 -13.38
N ALA A 277 -4.68 2.44 -13.38
CA ALA A 277 -3.85 2.46 -12.18
C ALA A 277 -3.64 3.87 -11.62
N LEU A 278 -3.42 4.86 -12.49
CA LEU A 278 -3.38 6.27 -12.11
C LEU A 278 -4.67 6.67 -11.37
N LEU A 279 -5.82 6.32 -11.93
CA LEU A 279 -7.11 6.67 -11.34
C LEU A 279 -7.39 5.91 -10.04
N CYS A 280 -6.98 4.63 -9.92
CA CYS A 280 -7.01 3.89 -8.67
C CYS A 280 -6.23 4.62 -7.57
N GLY A 281 -5.01 5.08 -7.89
CA GLY A 281 -4.21 5.86 -6.94
C GLY A 281 -4.84 7.21 -6.56
N LEU A 282 -5.61 7.86 -7.44
CA LEU A 282 -6.34 9.09 -7.11
C LEU A 282 -7.57 8.82 -6.24
N LEU A 283 -8.25 7.70 -6.46
CA LEU A 283 -9.53 7.36 -5.83
C LEU A 283 -9.38 6.55 -4.54
N HIS A 284 -8.23 5.94 -4.25
CA HIS A 284 -8.09 4.99 -3.14
C HIS A 284 -8.54 5.55 -1.78
N ASP A 285 -8.30 6.84 -1.55
CA ASP A 285 -8.60 7.53 -0.30
C ASP A 285 -9.88 8.41 -0.39
N ILE A 286 -10.77 8.14 -1.36
CA ILE A 286 -12.01 8.92 -1.56
C ILE A 286 -12.96 8.88 -0.36
N GLY A 287 -12.94 7.81 0.43
CA GLY A 287 -13.74 7.73 1.66
C GLY A 287 -13.28 8.72 2.73
N ALA A 288 -11.98 9.01 2.83
CA ALA A 288 -11.48 10.06 3.72
C ALA A 288 -12.01 11.44 3.30
N LEU A 289 -12.12 11.70 1.99
CA LEU A 289 -12.73 12.93 1.48
C LEU A 289 -14.21 13.02 1.85
N ALA A 290 -14.96 11.92 1.72
CA ALA A 290 -16.37 11.86 2.09
C ALA A 290 -16.58 12.14 3.60
N ILE A 291 -15.76 11.52 4.45
CA ILE A 291 -15.77 11.73 5.91
C ILE A 291 -15.41 13.19 6.26
N LEU A 292 -14.38 13.77 5.64
CA LEU A 292 -14.02 15.18 5.82
C LEU A 292 -15.14 16.14 5.36
N GLY A 293 -15.87 15.76 4.30
CA GLY A 293 -17.06 16.45 3.84
C GLY A 293 -18.15 16.46 4.92
N ALA A 294 -18.52 15.28 5.42
CA ALA A 294 -19.51 15.13 6.49
C ALA A 294 -19.11 15.85 7.79
N ALA A 295 -17.81 15.88 8.12
CA ALA A 295 -17.31 16.62 9.28
C ALA A 295 -17.54 18.14 9.17
N THR A 296 -17.76 18.69 7.97
CA THR A 296 -18.03 20.13 7.78
C THR A 296 -19.37 20.57 8.41
N SER A 297 -20.36 19.66 8.48
CA SER A 297 -21.67 19.92 9.10
C SER A 297 -21.79 19.38 10.53
N LYS A 298 -20.71 18.79 11.09
CA LYS A 298 -20.67 18.13 12.40
C LYS A 298 -19.60 18.75 13.32
N PRO A 299 -19.95 19.77 14.14
CA PRO A 299 -19.00 20.45 15.02
C PRO A 299 -18.23 19.48 15.94
N GLU A 300 -18.88 18.44 16.44
CA GLU A 300 -18.29 17.43 17.33
C GLU A 300 -17.12 16.66 16.68
N LEU A 301 -17.13 16.51 15.35
CA LEU A 301 -16.02 15.92 14.59
C LEU A 301 -14.98 16.98 14.21
N ALA A 302 -15.43 18.17 13.81
CA ALA A 302 -14.54 19.25 13.39
C ALA A 302 -13.67 19.80 14.54
N GLU A 303 -14.19 19.78 15.77
CA GLU A 303 -13.53 20.29 16.98
C GLU A 303 -12.75 19.21 17.75
N ASN A 304 -12.81 17.94 17.32
CA ASN A 304 -12.08 16.82 17.92
C ASN A 304 -11.17 16.12 16.89
N PRO A 305 -9.96 16.65 16.65
CA PRO A 305 -9.04 16.13 15.65
C PRO A 305 -8.69 14.65 15.83
N GLU A 306 -8.48 14.20 17.07
CA GLU A 306 -8.08 12.82 17.38
C GLU A 306 -9.21 11.82 17.08
N LEU A 307 -10.46 12.19 17.37
CA LEU A 307 -11.62 11.38 17.00
C LEU A 307 -11.79 11.30 15.48
N LEU A 308 -11.66 12.44 14.79
CA LEU A 308 -11.79 12.49 13.34
C LEU A 308 -10.70 11.66 12.64
N ASP A 309 -9.46 11.71 13.14
CA ASP A 309 -8.36 10.90 12.60
C ASP A 309 -8.65 9.40 12.74
N ARG A 310 -9.11 8.95 13.92
CA ARG A 310 -9.50 7.56 14.15
C ARG A 310 -10.64 7.10 13.23
N ILE A 311 -11.68 7.92 13.09
CA ILE A 311 -12.81 7.64 12.19
C ILE A 311 -12.33 7.48 10.75
N ILE A 312 -11.46 8.39 10.28
CA ILE A 312 -10.90 8.31 8.93
C ILE A 312 -10.08 7.03 8.77
N GLU A 313 -9.20 6.71 9.71
CA GLU A 313 -8.38 5.49 9.67
C GLU A 313 -9.23 4.22 9.62
N ASN A 314 -10.31 4.15 10.39
CA ASN A 314 -11.15 2.96 10.49
C ASN A 314 -12.16 2.83 9.34
N LEU A 315 -12.73 3.95 8.84
CA LEU A 315 -13.88 3.90 7.93
C LEU A 315 -13.56 4.30 6.48
N LYS A 316 -12.41 4.92 6.19
CA LYS A 316 -12.15 5.44 4.82
C LYS A 316 -12.23 4.37 3.74
N GLY A 317 -11.82 3.14 4.01
CA GLY A 317 -11.87 2.05 3.04
C GLY A 317 -13.31 1.65 2.71
N GLU A 318 -14.12 1.37 3.75
CA GLU A 318 -15.53 1.01 3.58
C GLU A 318 -16.36 2.14 2.97
N VAL A 319 -16.24 3.36 3.51
CA VAL A 319 -16.95 4.53 2.98
C VAL A 319 -16.52 4.79 1.52
N GLY A 320 -15.23 4.67 1.22
CA GLY A 320 -14.71 4.81 -0.14
C GLY A 320 -15.31 3.78 -1.10
N ALA A 321 -15.38 2.52 -0.69
CA ALA A 321 -16.03 1.46 -1.45
C ALA A 321 -17.52 1.75 -1.70
N MET A 322 -18.25 2.24 -0.69
CA MET A 322 -19.65 2.60 -0.85
C MET A 322 -19.83 3.77 -1.85
N VAL A 323 -18.99 4.81 -1.76
CA VAL A 323 -19.00 5.96 -2.68
C VAL A 323 -18.74 5.52 -4.12
N LEU A 324 -17.71 4.70 -4.35
CA LEU A 324 -17.34 4.23 -5.68
C LEU A 324 -18.41 3.32 -6.30
N ARG A 325 -19.03 2.44 -5.50
CA ARG A 325 -20.18 1.63 -5.94
C ARG A 325 -21.37 2.51 -6.31
N LYS A 326 -21.66 3.55 -5.53
CA LYS A 326 -22.74 4.50 -5.82
C LYS A 326 -22.49 5.27 -7.11
N TRP A 327 -21.23 5.56 -7.42
CA TRP A 327 -20.83 6.18 -8.69
C TRP A 327 -20.67 5.19 -9.84
N GLU A 328 -21.05 3.91 -9.65
CA GLU A 328 -21.01 2.85 -10.66
C GLU A 328 -19.59 2.60 -11.22
N PHE A 329 -18.55 2.85 -10.42
CA PHE A 329 -17.19 2.51 -10.81
C PHE A 329 -16.99 0.98 -10.86
N PRO A 330 -16.18 0.47 -11.79
CA PRO A 330 -15.78 -0.93 -11.81
C PRO A 330 -15.22 -1.44 -10.48
N ASP A 331 -15.43 -2.73 -10.20
CA ASP A 331 -15.11 -3.32 -8.89
C ASP A 331 -13.62 -3.19 -8.52
N TYR A 332 -12.70 -3.20 -9.49
CA TYR A 332 -11.28 -3.02 -9.18
C TYR A 332 -10.94 -1.65 -8.57
N PHE A 333 -11.71 -0.59 -8.84
CA PHE A 333 -11.57 0.69 -8.11
C PHE A 333 -12.10 0.58 -6.68
N VAL A 334 -13.20 -0.14 -6.50
CA VAL A 334 -13.83 -0.39 -5.20
C VAL A 334 -12.87 -1.19 -4.30
N GLN A 335 -12.28 -2.27 -4.82
CA GLN A 335 -11.29 -3.08 -4.11
C GLN A 335 -10.04 -2.26 -3.76
N ALA A 336 -9.55 -1.43 -4.69
CA ALA A 336 -8.39 -0.58 -4.46
C ALA A 336 -8.60 0.43 -3.33
N ALA A 337 -9.82 0.96 -3.16
CA ALA A 337 -10.14 1.84 -2.03
C ALA A 337 -10.34 1.07 -0.72
N LEU A 338 -11.01 -0.08 -0.78
CA LEU A 338 -11.32 -0.89 0.40
C LEU A 338 -10.06 -1.46 1.07
N HIS A 339 -9.14 -1.96 0.25
CA HIS A 339 -7.95 -2.71 0.68
C HIS A 339 -6.65 -1.91 0.59
N ALA A 340 -6.73 -0.59 0.44
CA ALA A 340 -5.58 0.27 0.24
C ALA A 340 -4.51 0.13 1.33
N GLU A 341 -4.92 -0.09 2.59
CA GLU A 341 -4.00 -0.20 3.74
C GLU A 341 -3.93 -1.63 4.31
N ASP A 342 -4.39 -2.64 3.57
CA ASP A 342 -4.32 -4.05 3.98
C ASP A 342 -2.93 -4.64 3.64
N TRP A 343 -1.89 -4.07 4.25
CA TRP A 343 -0.47 -4.25 3.87
C TRP A 343 0.02 -5.71 3.80
N MET A 344 -0.58 -6.59 4.60
CA MET A 344 -0.15 -7.98 4.75
C MET A 344 -1.13 -8.98 4.13
N GLU A 345 -2.24 -8.50 3.55
CA GLU A 345 -3.20 -9.38 2.89
C GLU A 345 -2.74 -9.80 1.50
N ASP A 346 -2.94 -11.07 1.16
CA ASP A 346 -2.65 -11.65 -0.15
C ASP A 346 -3.98 -12.05 -0.80
N ILE A 347 -4.74 -11.04 -1.24
CA ILE A 347 -6.14 -11.15 -1.69
C ILE A 347 -6.25 -11.96 -2.98
N SER A 348 -5.34 -11.69 -3.93
CA SER A 348 -5.30 -12.33 -5.26
C SER A 348 -3.94 -12.97 -5.50
N HIS A 349 -3.93 -14.09 -6.24
CA HIS A 349 -2.71 -14.75 -6.68
C HIS A 349 -1.93 -13.97 -7.73
N GLU A 350 -2.64 -13.22 -8.58
CA GLU A 350 -2.06 -12.39 -9.65
C GLU A 350 -1.97 -10.93 -9.19
N ALA A 351 -1.09 -10.16 -9.84
CA ALA A 351 -0.95 -8.74 -9.56
C ALA A 351 -2.22 -8.00 -10.01
N ASP A 352 -2.75 -7.14 -9.14
CA ASP A 352 -3.93 -6.32 -9.43
C ASP A 352 -3.73 -4.84 -9.06
N TYR A 353 -4.77 -4.03 -9.22
CA TYR A 353 -4.73 -2.61 -8.88
C TYR A 353 -4.61 -2.33 -7.37
N VAL A 354 -5.05 -3.24 -6.50
CA VAL A 354 -4.85 -3.12 -5.04
C VAL A 354 -3.37 -3.18 -4.74
N ASP A 355 -2.65 -4.12 -5.36
CA ASP A 355 -1.21 -4.28 -5.16
C ASP A 355 -0.42 -3.03 -5.56
N LEU A 356 -0.82 -2.38 -6.67
CA LEU A 356 -0.22 -1.12 -7.10
C LEU A 356 -0.40 -0.03 -6.04
N VAL A 357 -1.62 0.11 -5.52
CA VAL A 357 -1.97 1.14 -4.51
C VAL A 357 -1.28 0.90 -3.18
N VAL A 358 -1.20 -0.35 -2.72
CA VAL A 358 -0.48 -0.73 -1.49
C VAL A 358 1.01 -0.37 -1.61
N VAL A 359 1.67 -0.77 -2.70
CA VAL A 359 3.09 -0.48 -2.93
C VAL A 359 3.35 1.01 -3.12
N ALA A 360 2.49 1.71 -3.85
CA ALA A 360 2.61 3.15 -4.09
C ALA A 360 2.45 3.97 -2.78
N GLN A 361 1.56 3.57 -1.88
CA GLN A 361 1.41 4.23 -0.58
C GLN A 361 2.62 4.04 0.34
N LEU A 362 3.20 2.83 0.39
CA LEU A 362 4.43 2.60 1.15
C LEU A 362 5.55 3.53 0.67
N HIS A 363 5.63 3.75 -0.64
CA HIS A 363 6.53 4.74 -1.22
C HIS A 363 6.17 6.19 -0.87
N ALA A 364 4.88 6.53 -0.84
CA ALA A 364 4.40 7.85 -0.42
C ALA A 364 4.78 8.22 1.01
N TYR A 365 4.90 7.24 1.89
CA TYR A 365 5.27 7.46 3.29
C TYR A 365 6.77 7.43 3.55
N VAL A 366 7.63 7.13 2.56
CA VAL A 366 9.09 7.13 2.75
C VAL A 366 9.58 8.49 3.26
N GLY A 367 10.31 8.48 4.37
CA GLY A 367 10.83 9.69 5.01
C GLY A 367 9.82 10.48 5.84
N THR A 368 8.59 9.99 5.97
CA THR A 368 7.57 10.56 6.87
C THR A 368 7.54 9.81 8.21
N PRO A 369 7.03 10.42 9.31
CA PRO A 369 6.88 9.72 10.59
C PRO A 369 6.03 8.44 10.50
N LYS A 370 5.03 8.39 9.60
CA LYS A 370 4.15 7.22 9.41
C LYS A 370 4.93 5.99 8.92
N MET A 371 6.09 6.16 8.28
CA MET A 371 6.93 5.03 7.83
C MET A 371 7.32 4.08 8.97
N HIS A 372 7.51 4.61 10.19
CA HIS A 372 7.98 3.81 11.34
C HIS A 372 6.94 2.79 11.83
N SER A 373 5.66 2.99 11.52
CA SER A 373 4.57 2.08 11.88
C SER A 373 4.14 1.17 10.73
N LEU A 374 4.76 1.30 9.55
CA LEU A 374 4.42 0.53 8.35
C LEU A 374 5.39 -0.63 8.14
N PRO A 375 4.93 -1.74 7.54
CA PRO A 375 5.82 -2.85 7.21
C PRO A 375 6.86 -2.41 6.18
N ARG A 376 8.04 -3.03 6.22
CA ARG A 376 9.02 -2.85 5.16
C ARG A 376 8.46 -3.35 3.83
N LEU A 377 8.87 -2.71 2.75
CA LEU A 377 8.41 -3.00 1.40
C LEU A 377 8.66 -4.47 0.98
N ASP A 378 9.78 -5.05 1.38
CA ASP A 378 10.15 -6.43 1.10
C ASP A 378 9.37 -7.47 1.93
N LEU A 379 8.60 -7.02 2.93
CA LEU A 379 7.73 -7.87 3.74
C LEU A 379 6.26 -7.83 3.31
N VAL A 380 5.94 -7.09 2.25
CA VAL A 380 4.57 -6.87 1.78
C VAL A 380 4.26 -7.80 0.60
N PRO A 381 3.19 -8.62 0.63
CA PRO A 381 2.89 -9.57 -0.45
C PRO A 381 2.72 -8.92 -1.82
N ALA A 382 2.02 -7.77 -1.87
CA ALA A 382 1.82 -6.98 -3.07
C ALA A 382 3.13 -6.67 -3.80
N PHE A 383 4.18 -6.33 -3.06
CA PHE A 383 5.50 -6.00 -3.62
C PHE A 383 6.09 -7.15 -4.46
N HIS A 384 5.89 -8.39 -4.02
CA HIS A 384 6.37 -9.60 -4.70
C HIS A 384 5.48 -10.04 -5.87
N LYS A 385 4.29 -9.45 -6.04
CA LYS A 385 3.41 -9.71 -7.19
C LYS A 385 3.73 -8.79 -8.37
N LEU A 386 4.09 -7.53 -8.08
CA LEU A 386 4.38 -6.54 -9.12
C LEU A 386 5.63 -6.89 -9.94
N ALA A 387 5.64 -6.42 -11.19
CA ALA A 387 6.72 -6.67 -12.15
C ALA A 387 7.13 -8.15 -12.26
N LEU A 388 6.15 -9.06 -12.17
CA LEU A 388 6.36 -10.52 -12.19
C LEU A 388 7.31 -11.02 -11.08
N GLY A 389 7.27 -10.38 -9.91
CA GLY A 389 8.15 -10.69 -8.77
C GLY A 389 9.61 -10.30 -8.97
N LYS A 390 9.92 -9.52 -10.00
CA LYS A 390 11.29 -9.01 -10.26
C LYS A 390 11.55 -7.64 -9.67
N LEU A 391 10.56 -7.08 -8.99
CA LEU A 391 10.70 -5.80 -8.33
C LEU A 391 11.68 -5.95 -7.15
N THR A 392 12.70 -5.09 -7.12
CA THR A 392 13.61 -4.97 -5.98
C THR A 392 13.42 -3.59 -5.37
N PRO A 393 13.71 -3.37 -4.07
CA PRO A 393 13.57 -2.04 -3.47
C PRO A 393 14.36 -0.96 -4.19
N ARG A 394 15.49 -1.31 -4.81
CA ARG A 394 16.27 -0.39 -5.65
C ARG A 394 15.57 -0.08 -6.97
N HIS A 395 14.99 -1.09 -7.63
CA HIS A 395 14.23 -0.88 -8.86
C HIS A 395 13.00 -0.02 -8.60
N SER A 396 12.29 -0.24 -7.49
CA SER A 396 11.09 0.54 -7.18
C SER A 396 11.41 2.01 -6.89
N ILE A 397 12.56 2.32 -6.28
CA ILE A 397 13.06 3.72 -6.17
C ILE A 397 13.30 4.32 -7.56
N GLY A 398 13.89 3.57 -8.50
CA GLY A 398 14.08 4.03 -9.88
C GLY A 398 12.76 4.33 -10.61
N ILE A 399 11.72 3.53 -10.36
CA ILE A 399 10.36 3.77 -10.87
C ILE A 399 9.81 5.09 -10.33
N ILE A 400 10.03 5.39 -9.04
CA ILE A 400 9.62 6.68 -8.46
C ILE A 400 10.41 7.84 -9.05
N ASP A 401 11.71 7.67 -9.29
CA ASP A 401 12.53 8.70 -9.92
C ASP A 401 12.02 9.03 -11.33
N ASN A 402 11.60 8.03 -12.10
CA ASN A 402 10.91 8.23 -13.38
C ASN A 402 9.54 8.90 -13.19
N ALA A 403 8.81 8.52 -12.14
CA ALA A 403 7.56 9.14 -11.77
C ALA A 403 7.73 10.60 -11.35
N LYS A 404 8.91 11.10 -10.94
CA LYS A 404 9.06 12.49 -10.43
C LYS A 404 8.62 13.56 -11.40
N ASP A 405 8.96 13.41 -12.68
CA ASP A 405 8.55 14.37 -13.71
C ASP A 405 7.03 14.29 -13.94
N GLN A 406 6.46 13.09 -13.99
CA GLN A 406 5.00 12.89 -14.06
C GLN A 406 4.28 13.36 -12.79
N ILE A 407 4.84 13.18 -11.60
CA ILE A 407 4.30 13.67 -10.33
C ILE A 407 4.28 15.19 -10.33
N ARG A 408 5.35 15.84 -10.82
CA ARG A 408 5.39 17.29 -10.96
C ARG A 408 4.35 17.77 -11.96
N GLU A 409 4.32 17.19 -13.16
CA GLU A 409 3.33 17.53 -14.19
C GLU A 409 1.90 17.28 -13.71
N LEU A 410 1.61 16.11 -13.14
CA LEU A 410 0.29 15.77 -12.62
C LEU A 410 -0.08 16.73 -11.48
N ARG A 411 0.81 17.03 -10.53
CA ARG A 411 0.54 18.02 -9.47
C ARG A 411 0.31 19.43 -10.00
N GLU A 412 1.01 19.85 -11.05
CA GLU A 412 0.75 21.14 -11.71
C GLU A 412 -0.60 21.14 -12.43
N LEU A 413 -0.90 20.04 -13.13
CA LEU A 413 -2.17 19.78 -13.81
C LEU A 413 -3.34 19.52 -12.85
N LEU A 414 -3.07 19.26 -11.58
CA LEU A 414 -4.01 18.98 -10.51
C LEU A 414 -3.97 20.05 -9.42
N ALA A 415 -3.16 21.10 -9.57
CA ALA A 415 -3.12 22.21 -8.63
C ALA A 415 -4.49 22.88 -8.56
N ILE A 416 -4.96 23.09 -7.32
CA ILE A 416 -6.24 23.73 -6.95
C ILE A 416 -6.00 25.21 -6.68
#